data_AF-A0A2G6CK56-F1
#
_entry.id   AF-A0A2G6CK56-F1
#
_cell.length_a   1.000
_cell.length_b   1.000
_cell.length_c   1.000
_cell.angle_alpha   90.00
_cell.angle_beta   90.00
_cell.angle_gamma   90.00
#
_symmetry.space_group_name_H-M   'P 1'
#
loop_
_entity.id
_entity.type
_entity.pdbx_description
1 polymer ?
#
loop_
_entity_poly.entity_id
_entity_poly.type
_entity_poly.pdbx_seq_one_letter_code
_entity_poly.pdbx_strand_id
1 'polypeptide(L)'
;MKYSEAIDKLTNFLNSDLITSDFGKVQTFEPFEGCSPCIADVNPHLPKDDYGHMSGVYFLCSLDEEIYYIGKATKNNLHEEVWGKIKTPSWDDDGKQSYPKNYFLGKNLDKNVISDVERGDIRIGVLVIDNPILSSLAEVYIQTVYFQKNEETLPKLNSRIG
;
A
#
# COMPACT_ATOMS: atom_id res chain seq x y z
N MET A 1 -10.59 -5.18 7.72
CA MET A 1 -9.56 -4.47 8.54
C MET A 1 -9.27 -3.14 7.87
N LYS A 2 -9.21 -2.05 8.65
CA LYS A 2 -8.91 -0.71 8.13
C LYS A 2 -7.40 -0.42 8.13
N TYR A 3 -6.98 0.58 7.36
CA TYR A 3 -5.59 1.02 7.26
C TYR A 3 -4.96 1.37 8.61
N SER A 4 -5.59 2.24 9.39
CA SER A 4 -5.09 2.69 10.70
C SER A 4 -4.77 1.51 11.63
N GLU A 5 -5.70 0.56 11.71
CA GLU A 5 -5.48 -0.68 12.46
C GLU A 5 -4.29 -1.50 11.94
N ALA A 6 -4.10 -1.55 10.61
CA ALA A 6 -3.00 -2.28 10.01
C ALA A 6 -1.64 -1.64 10.31
N ILE A 7 -1.56 -0.32 10.26
CA ILE A 7 -0.35 0.45 10.61
C ILE A 7 0.01 0.25 12.07
N ASP A 8 -0.97 0.31 12.98
CA ASP A 8 -0.72 0.07 14.41
C ASP A 8 -0.12 -1.32 14.64
N LYS A 9 -0.69 -2.35 14.00
CA LYS A 9 -0.20 -3.72 14.12
C LYS A 9 1.19 -3.89 13.52
N LEU A 10 1.44 -3.29 12.36
CA LEU A 10 2.72 -3.37 11.67
C LEU A 10 3.82 -2.68 12.48
N THR A 11 3.54 -1.50 13.01
CA THR A 11 4.46 -0.72 13.86
C THR A 11 4.77 -1.46 15.16
N ASN A 12 3.76 -2.05 15.80
CA ASN A 12 3.96 -2.86 17.01
C ASN A 12 4.79 -4.12 16.72
N PHE A 13 4.58 -4.76 15.58
CA PHE A 13 5.36 -5.92 15.16
C PHE A 13 6.83 -5.55 14.93
N LEU A 14 7.10 -4.49 14.16
CA LEU A 14 8.45 -4.05 13.83
C LEU A 14 9.23 -3.56 15.06
N ASN A 15 8.54 -3.04 16.08
CA ASN A 15 9.13 -2.61 17.35
C ASN A 15 9.14 -3.70 18.43
N SER A 16 8.69 -4.92 18.13
CA SER A 16 8.66 -6.00 19.11
C SER A 16 10.07 -6.44 19.50
N ASP A 17 10.20 -7.02 20.70
CA ASP A 17 11.48 -7.55 21.19
C ASP A 17 12.05 -8.61 20.25
N LEU A 18 11.19 -9.46 19.66
CA LEU A 18 11.59 -10.50 18.70
C LEU A 18 12.24 -9.91 17.45
N ILE A 19 11.62 -8.87 16.86
CA ILE A 19 12.19 -8.24 15.67
C ILE A 19 13.46 -7.47 16.05
N THR A 20 13.44 -6.78 17.17
CA THR A 20 14.58 -5.97 17.62
C THR A 20 15.78 -6.84 17.99
N SER A 21 15.58 -8.04 18.55
CA SER A 21 16.68 -8.96 18.89
C SER A 21 17.39 -9.52 17.65
N ASP A 22 16.62 -9.81 16.60
CA ASP A 22 17.12 -10.53 15.43
C ASP A 22 17.64 -9.58 14.34
N PHE A 23 17.04 -8.40 14.22
CA PHE A 23 17.31 -7.45 13.14
C PHE A 23 17.81 -6.08 13.61
N GLY A 24 17.88 -5.87 14.94
CA GLY A 24 18.20 -4.57 15.53
C GLY A 24 17.01 -3.62 15.53
N LYS A 25 17.23 -2.39 16.01
CA LYS A 25 16.20 -1.33 15.96
C LYS A 25 15.95 -0.92 14.52
N VAL A 26 14.68 -0.79 14.17
CA VAL A 26 14.19 -0.41 12.84
C VAL A 26 13.54 0.95 12.94
N GLN A 27 13.83 1.85 12.01
CA GLN A 27 13.12 3.12 11.92
C GLN A 27 11.97 2.99 10.93
N THR A 28 10.80 3.47 11.34
CA THR A 28 9.61 3.51 10.51
C THR A 28 8.93 4.86 10.59
N PHE A 29 8.34 5.30 9.50
CA PHE A 29 7.49 6.49 9.49
C PHE A 29 6.48 6.42 8.32
N GLU A 30 5.38 7.15 8.46
CA GLU A 30 4.43 7.34 7.37
C GLU A 30 4.78 8.66 6.65
N PRO A 31 4.94 8.66 5.31
CA PRO A 31 5.20 9.89 4.55
C PRO A 31 3.95 10.76 4.39
N PHE A 32 2.80 10.22 4.77
CA PHE A 32 1.49 10.85 4.72
C PHE A 32 0.84 10.78 6.10
N GLU A 33 0.00 11.76 6.44
CA GLU A 33 -0.90 11.62 7.58
C GLU A 33 -2.04 10.66 7.18
N GLY A 34 -1.90 9.39 7.55
CA GLY A 34 -2.86 8.36 7.18
C GLY A 34 -2.80 7.95 5.70
N CYS A 35 -3.96 7.58 5.14
CA CYS A 35 -4.08 7.28 3.71
C CYS A 35 -4.37 8.56 2.90
N SER A 36 -3.55 8.88 1.91
CA SER A 36 -3.75 10.05 1.04
C SER A 36 -4.57 9.72 -0.22
N PRO A 37 -5.51 10.58 -0.64
CA PRO A 37 -6.31 10.36 -1.86
C PRO A 37 -5.44 10.35 -3.11
N CYS A 38 -5.68 9.42 -4.06
CA CYS A 38 -4.94 9.34 -5.32
C CYS A 38 -5.23 10.51 -6.28
N ILE A 39 -6.49 10.92 -6.34
CA ILE A 39 -6.94 12.07 -7.11
C ILE A 39 -7.30 13.16 -6.12
N ALA A 40 -6.51 14.22 -6.12
CA ALA A 40 -6.76 15.44 -5.36
C ALA A 40 -6.16 16.62 -6.12
N ASP A 41 -6.53 17.85 -5.74
CA ASP A 41 -5.95 19.09 -6.30
C ASP A 41 -4.40 19.08 -6.21
N VAL A 42 -3.88 18.34 -5.22
CA VAL A 42 -2.47 17.95 -5.13
C VAL A 42 -2.43 16.42 -5.05
N ASN A 43 -2.03 15.77 -6.14
CA ASN A 43 -1.83 14.31 -6.17
C ASN A 43 -0.85 13.89 -5.06
N PRO A 44 -1.07 12.75 -4.39
CA PRO A 44 -0.22 12.29 -3.31
C PRO A 44 1.16 12.07 -3.91
N HIS A 45 2.10 12.91 -3.52
CA HIS A 45 3.42 12.85 -4.09
C HIS A 45 4.20 11.81 -3.32
N LEU A 46 4.51 10.68 -3.96
CA LEU A 46 5.67 9.87 -3.60
C LEU A 46 6.80 10.33 -4.52
N PRO A 47 7.48 11.47 -4.23
CA PRO A 47 8.64 11.92 -4.98
C PRO A 47 9.63 10.79 -5.08
N LYS A 48 10.04 10.49 -6.32
CA LYS A 48 11.04 9.47 -6.59
C LYS A 48 12.28 9.71 -5.74
N ASP A 49 12.76 10.95 -5.68
CA ASP A 49 14.05 11.33 -5.08
C ASP A 49 14.07 11.53 -3.55
N ASP A 50 12.95 11.36 -2.85
CA ASP A 50 12.87 11.44 -1.38
C ASP A 50 12.46 10.07 -0.83
N TYR A 51 11.34 9.95 -0.12
CA TYR A 51 10.84 8.66 0.40
C TYR A 51 10.44 7.65 -0.69
N GLY A 52 10.34 8.06 -1.96
CA GLY A 52 10.13 7.16 -3.10
C GLY A 52 11.28 6.17 -3.33
N HIS A 53 12.52 6.52 -2.96
CA HIS A 53 13.69 5.64 -3.01
C HIS A 53 13.90 4.87 -1.69
N MET A 54 12.86 4.67 -0.88
CA MET A 54 12.97 3.87 0.35
C MET A 54 12.24 2.54 0.20
N SER A 55 12.46 1.65 1.16
CA SER A 55 11.71 0.40 1.31
C SER A 55 10.52 0.58 2.26
N GLY A 56 9.58 -0.36 2.21
CA GLY A 56 8.43 -0.33 3.09
C GLY A 56 7.28 -1.20 2.64
N VAL A 57 6.13 -0.99 3.29
CA VAL A 57 4.85 -1.60 2.96
C VAL A 57 3.90 -0.50 2.51
N TYR A 58 3.11 -0.74 1.47
CA TYR A 58 2.12 0.20 0.96
C TYR A 58 0.76 -0.46 0.82
N PHE A 59 -0.26 0.38 0.87
CA PHE A 59 -1.66 -0.02 0.90
C PHE A 59 -2.43 0.75 -0.17
N LEU A 60 -3.33 0.06 -0.88
CA LEU A 60 -4.41 0.71 -1.61
C LEU A 60 -5.67 0.52 -0.80
N CYS A 61 -6.37 1.61 -0.54
CA CYS A 61 -7.52 1.65 0.35
C CYS A 61 -8.73 2.28 -0.33
N SER A 62 -9.92 1.94 0.15
CA SER A 62 -11.15 2.66 -0.17
C SER A 62 -11.15 4.08 0.43
N LEU A 63 -12.15 4.88 0.06
CA LEU A 63 -12.44 6.17 0.69
C LEU A 63 -12.90 6.06 2.16
N ASP A 64 -13.12 4.86 2.68
CA ASP A 64 -13.43 4.59 4.10
C ASP A 64 -12.29 3.87 4.82
N GLU A 65 -11.10 3.85 4.19
CA GLU A 65 -9.86 3.21 4.65
C GLU A 65 -9.91 1.68 4.72
N GLU A 66 -10.86 1.04 4.03
CA GLU A 66 -10.83 -0.41 3.86
C GLU A 66 -9.68 -0.82 2.95
N ILE A 67 -8.90 -1.83 3.32
CA ILE A 67 -7.73 -2.23 2.56
C ILE A 67 -8.15 -3.10 1.37
N TYR A 68 -7.85 -2.61 0.17
CA TYR A 68 -8.02 -3.32 -1.09
C TYR A 68 -6.78 -4.11 -1.48
N TYR A 69 -5.59 -3.56 -1.23
CA TYR A 69 -4.31 -4.16 -1.58
C TYR A 69 -3.26 -3.89 -0.51
N ILE A 70 -2.38 -4.87 -0.28
CA ILE A 70 -1.16 -4.73 0.50
C ILE A 70 0.01 -5.15 -0.39
N GLY A 71 1.00 -4.27 -0.54
CA GLY A 71 2.22 -4.53 -1.28
C GLY A 71 3.46 -4.09 -0.51
N LYS A 72 4.64 -4.40 -1.05
CA LYS A 72 5.94 -4.09 -0.47
C LYS A 72 6.91 -3.52 -1.49
N ALA A 73 7.90 -2.78 -0.99
CA ALA A 73 9.09 -2.37 -1.73
C ALA A 73 10.33 -2.79 -0.93
N THR A 74 11.21 -3.60 -1.54
CA THR A 74 12.38 -4.20 -0.88
C THR A 74 13.70 -3.75 -1.48
N LYS A 75 13.66 -2.92 -2.52
CA LYS A 75 14.83 -2.46 -3.26
C LYS A 75 14.91 -0.94 -3.31
N ASN A 76 14.44 -0.27 -2.25
CA ASN A 76 14.46 1.19 -2.19
C ASN A 76 13.72 1.80 -3.38
N ASN A 77 12.52 1.28 -3.64
CA ASN A 77 11.76 1.49 -4.88
C ASN A 77 10.25 1.65 -4.62
N LEU A 78 9.88 2.27 -3.48
CA LEU A 78 8.49 2.54 -3.11
C LEU A 78 7.73 3.25 -4.23
N HIS A 79 8.35 4.25 -4.86
CA HIS A 79 7.76 4.96 -6.00
C HIS A 79 7.40 4.00 -7.14
N GLU A 80 8.36 3.19 -7.60
CA GLU A 80 8.15 2.25 -8.70
C GLU A 80 7.13 1.17 -8.36
N GLU A 81 7.08 0.68 -7.11
CA GLU A 81 6.11 -0.33 -6.71
C GLU A 81 4.69 0.22 -6.67
N VAL A 82 4.47 1.35 -5.98
CA VAL A 82 3.14 1.98 -5.85
C VAL A 82 2.61 2.39 -7.23
N TRP A 83 3.37 3.19 -7.96
CA TRP A 83 2.95 3.66 -9.29
C TRP A 83 3.02 2.56 -10.35
N GLY A 84 3.78 1.49 -10.11
CA GLY A 84 3.75 0.28 -10.90
C GLY A 84 2.40 -0.43 -10.87
N LYS A 85 1.65 -0.34 -9.75
CA LYS A 85 0.28 -0.88 -9.63
C LYS A 85 -0.77 0.04 -10.21
N ILE A 86 -0.71 1.32 -9.88
CA ILE A 86 -1.74 2.30 -10.26
C ILE A 86 -1.58 2.76 -11.72
N LYS A 87 -0.32 2.86 -12.19
CA LYS A 87 0.11 3.42 -13.49
C LYS A 87 -0.12 4.92 -13.65
N THR A 88 0.39 5.45 -14.76
CA THR A 88 0.24 6.85 -15.13
C THR A 88 -1.23 7.20 -15.32
N PRO A 89 -1.71 8.30 -14.71
CA PRO A 89 -3.07 8.76 -14.89
C PRO A 89 -3.33 9.24 -16.33
N SER A 90 -4.58 9.16 -16.75
CA SER A 90 -5.10 9.77 -17.98
C SER A 90 -6.09 10.88 -17.62
N TRP A 91 -6.25 11.85 -18.52
CA TRP A 91 -7.19 12.97 -18.38
C TRP A 91 -8.26 12.81 -19.45
N ASP A 92 -9.53 12.99 -19.08
CA ASP A 92 -10.62 13.12 -20.04
C ASP A 92 -10.79 14.58 -20.50
N ASP A 93 -11.70 14.79 -21.47
CA ASP A 93 -11.96 16.10 -22.07
C ASP A 93 -12.55 17.11 -21.07
N ASP A 94 -13.13 16.62 -19.97
CA ASP A 94 -13.67 17.44 -18.87
C ASP A 94 -12.60 17.76 -17.81
N GLY A 95 -11.35 17.33 -18.02
CA GLY A 95 -10.24 17.55 -17.10
C GLY A 95 -10.27 16.66 -15.86
N LYS A 96 -11.07 15.59 -15.85
CA LYS A 96 -11.08 14.61 -14.77
C LYS A 96 -9.99 13.58 -14.98
N GLN A 97 -9.26 13.30 -13.90
CA GLN A 97 -8.19 12.32 -13.87
C GLN A 97 -8.74 10.90 -13.65
N SER A 98 -8.10 9.88 -14.22
CA SER A 98 -8.43 8.47 -14.03
C SER A 98 -7.20 7.56 -14.25
N TYR A 99 -7.29 6.28 -13.89
CA TYR A 99 -6.23 5.27 -14.04
C TYR A 99 -6.68 4.06 -14.90
N PRO A 100 -6.97 4.27 -16.20
CA PRO A 100 -7.57 3.26 -17.09
C PRO A 100 -6.61 2.13 -17.51
N LYS A 101 -5.34 2.17 -17.07
CA LYS A 101 -4.30 1.19 -17.45
C LYS A 101 -3.68 0.51 -16.24
N ASN A 102 -4.33 0.56 -15.07
CA ASN A 102 -3.80 0.00 -13.84
C ASN A 102 -3.50 -1.51 -13.94
N TYR A 103 -2.58 -2.00 -13.10
CA TYR A 103 -2.09 -3.38 -13.09
C TYR A 103 -3.17 -4.43 -12.82
N PHE A 104 -4.28 -4.06 -12.18
CA PHE A 104 -5.30 -4.99 -11.74
C PHE A 104 -6.28 -5.38 -12.86
N LEU A 105 -6.30 -4.63 -13.96
CA LEU A 105 -7.12 -4.91 -15.13
C LEU A 105 -6.81 -6.30 -15.72
N GLY A 106 -7.86 -7.02 -16.10
CA GLY A 106 -7.76 -8.36 -16.70
C GLY A 106 -7.36 -9.47 -15.73
N LYS A 107 -7.17 -9.17 -14.43
CA LYS A 107 -6.98 -10.20 -13.40
C LYS A 107 -8.32 -10.73 -12.91
N ASN A 108 -8.31 -11.98 -12.44
CA ASN A 108 -9.47 -12.57 -11.77
C ASN A 108 -9.56 -12.07 -10.30
N LEU A 109 -9.80 -10.76 -10.13
CA LEU A 109 -9.93 -10.05 -8.85
C LEU A 109 -11.29 -9.33 -8.79
N ASP A 110 -11.60 -8.70 -7.67
CA ASP A 110 -12.87 -8.01 -7.46
C ASP A 110 -13.06 -6.83 -8.44
N LYS A 111 -14.07 -6.93 -9.31
CA LYS A 111 -14.33 -5.95 -10.38
C LYS A 111 -14.78 -4.60 -9.86
N ASN A 112 -15.48 -4.56 -8.72
CA ASN A 112 -15.95 -3.29 -8.15
C ASN A 112 -14.73 -2.50 -7.67
N VAL A 113 -13.83 -3.18 -6.95
CA VAL A 113 -12.59 -2.59 -6.46
C VAL A 113 -11.65 -2.18 -7.59
N ILE A 114 -11.56 -2.96 -8.67
CA ILE A 114 -10.81 -2.55 -9.87
C ILE A 114 -11.38 -1.26 -10.46
N SER A 115 -12.71 -1.15 -10.50
CA SER A 115 -13.38 0.04 -11.03
C SER A 115 -13.10 1.28 -10.16
N ASP A 116 -12.97 1.10 -8.83
CA ASP A 116 -12.58 2.18 -7.92
C ASP A 116 -11.15 2.65 -8.20
N VAL A 117 -10.21 1.72 -8.42
CA VAL A 117 -8.83 2.06 -8.83
C VAL A 117 -8.84 2.80 -10.17
N GLU A 118 -9.61 2.33 -11.15
CA GLU A 118 -9.71 2.96 -12.47
C GLU A 118 -10.24 4.39 -12.40
N ARG A 119 -11.24 4.65 -11.55
CA ARG A 119 -11.75 6.01 -11.33
C ARG A 119 -10.87 6.86 -10.41
N GLY A 120 -9.89 6.24 -9.75
CA GLY A 120 -9.04 6.85 -8.74
C GLY A 120 -9.74 7.15 -7.42
N ASP A 121 -10.87 6.47 -7.16
CA ASP A 121 -11.65 6.51 -5.91
C ASP A 121 -10.96 5.68 -4.82
N ILE A 122 -9.64 5.85 -4.68
CA ILE A 122 -8.78 5.10 -3.77
C ILE A 122 -7.85 6.05 -3.02
N ARG A 123 -7.33 5.55 -1.90
CA ARG A 123 -6.28 6.20 -1.13
C ARG A 123 -5.03 5.32 -1.06
N ILE A 124 -3.88 5.96 -0.93
CA ILE A 124 -2.57 5.31 -0.74
C ILE A 124 -2.12 5.53 0.69
N GLY A 125 -1.82 4.43 1.38
CA GLY A 125 -1.10 4.45 2.64
C GLY A 125 0.29 3.86 2.49
N VAL A 126 1.27 4.35 3.24
CA VAL A 126 2.66 3.87 3.17
C VAL A 126 3.26 3.87 4.56
N LEU A 127 3.90 2.76 4.93
CA LEU A 127 4.84 2.71 6.05
C LEU A 127 6.24 2.51 5.47
N VAL A 128 7.07 3.54 5.56
CA VAL A 128 8.49 3.45 5.23
C VAL A 128 9.18 2.64 6.31
N ILE A 129 10.07 1.74 5.89
CA ILE A 129 10.88 0.88 6.75
C ILE A 129 12.33 1.05 6.29
N ASP A 130 13.21 1.52 7.16
CA ASP A 130 14.62 1.79 6.82
C ASP A 130 15.45 0.53 6.50
N ASN A 131 14.97 -0.65 6.95
CA ASN A 131 15.55 -1.95 6.64
C ASN A 131 14.77 -2.68 5.52
N PRO A 132 15.32 -2.77 4.30
CA PRO A 132 14.61 -3.36 3.15
C PRO A 132 14.33 -4.85 3.30
N ILE A 133 15.15 -5.58 4.06
CA ILE A 133 14.98 -7.03 4.28
C ILE A 133 13.67 -7.27 5.05
N LEU A 134 13.39 -6.44 6.04
CA LEU A 134 12.20 -6.57 6.88
C LEU A 134 10.90 -6.23 6.16
N SER A 135 10.95 -5.48 5.06
CA SER A 135 9.74 -5.10 4.32
C SER A 135 8.96 -6.32 3.78
N SER A 136 9.66 -7.42 3.44
CA SER A 136 8.98 -8.67 3.06
C SER A 136 8.31 -9.37 4.23
N LEU A 137 8.99 -9.42 5.38
CA LEU A 137 8.44 -10.05 6.57
C LEU A 137 7.25 -9.25 7.10
N ALA A 138 7.36 -7.91 7.09
CA ALA A 138 6.31 -6.97 7.47
C ALA A 138 5.05 -7.16 6.62
N GLU A 139 5.20 -7.27 5.29
CA GLU A 139 4.08 -7.48 4.37
C GLU A 139 3.39 -8.84 4.60
N VAL A 140 4.16 -9.93 4.72
CA VAL A 140 3.61 -11.26 5.03
C VAL A 140 2.89 -11.26 6.37
N TYR A 141 3.48 -10.66 7.40
CA TYR A 141 2.87 -10.52 8.71
C TYR A 141 1.51 -9.82 8.61
N ILE A 142 1.45 -8.65 7.99
CA ILE A 142 0.22 -7.86 7.98
C ILE A 142 -0.85 -8.46 7.05
N GLN A 143 -0.46 -9.12 5.95
CA GLN A 143 -1.37 -9.91 5.12
C GLN A 143 -1.96 -11.10 5.91
N THR A 144 -1.15 -11.75 6.73
CA THR A 144 -1.59 -12.88 7.58
C THR A 144 -2.57 -12.41 8.66
N VAL A 145 -2.27 -11.28 9.30
CA VAL A 145 -3.17 -10.64 10.27
C VAL A 145 -4.48 -10.22 9.60
N TYR A 146 -4.41 -9.62 8.41
CA TYR A 146 -5.60 -9.30 7.62
C TYR A 146 -6.44 -10.55 7.38
N PHE A 147 -5.81 -11.61 6.86
CA PHE A 147 -6.48 -12.87 6.55
C PHE A 147 -7.20 -13.45 7.77
N GLN A 148 -6.53 -13.51 8.92
CA GLN A 148 -7.12 -14.01 10.16
C GLN A 148 -8.33 -13.16 10.63
N LYS A 149 -8.26 -11.84 10.46
CA LYS A 149 -9.32 -10.92 10.92
C LYS A 149 -10.52 -10.82 10.00
N ASN A 150 -10.36 -11.15 8.73
CA ASN A 150 -11.41 -11.02 7.72
C ASN A 150 -11.86 -12.41 7.25
N GLU A 151 -12.11 -13.33 8.18
CA GLU A 151 -12.70 -14.64 7.91
C GLU A 151 -11.96 -15.44 6.83
N GLU A 152 -10.62 -15.47 6.91
CA GLU A 152 -9.77 -16.20 5.96
C GLU A 152 -9.92 -15.70 4.51
N THR A 153 -10.17 -14.39 4.35
CA THR A 153 -10.18 -13.71 3.06
C THR A 153 -9.01 -12.74 2.91
N LEU A 154 -8.42 -12.71 1.71
CA LEU A 154 -7.37 -11.76 1.36
C LEU A 154 -7.95 -10.38 1.04
N PRO A 155 -7.14 -9.30 1.09
CA PRO A 155 -7.52 -8.05 0.45
C PRO A 155 -7.93 -8.29 -1.00
N LYS A 156 -8.94 -7.55 -1.47
CA LYS A 156 -9.65 -7.83 -2.74
C LYS A 156 -8.77 -7.84 -3.99
N LEU A 157 -7.60 -7.20 -3.92
CA LEU A 157 -6.63 -7.12 -5.00
C LEU A 157 -5.36 -7.98 -4.78
N ASN A 158 -5.23 -8.66 -3.65
CA ASN A 158 -4.17 -9.64 -3.40
C ASN A 158 -4.62 -11.04 -3.85
N SER A 159 -3.81 -11.71 -4.66
CA SER A 159 -4.10 -13.09 -5.11
C SER A 159 -3.56 -14.17 -4.16
N ARG A 160 -2.65 -13.81 -3.26
CA ARG A 160 -2.01 -14.67 -2.26
C ARG A 160 -1.37 -13.82 -1.16
N ILE A 161 -0.88 -14.48 -0.12
CA ILE A 161 0.09 -13.93 0.83
C ILE A 161 1.50 -14.08 0.22
N GLY A 162 2.32 -13.03 0.25
CA GLY A 162 3.75 -13.05 -0.15
C GLY A 162 4.09 -12.69 -1.59
#